data_AF-S2EMF9-F1
#
_entry.id   AF-S2EMF9-F1
#
_cell.length_a   1.000
_cell.length_b   1.000
_cell.length_c   1.000
_cell.angle_alpha   90.00
_cell.angle_beta   90.00
_cell.angle_gamma   90.00
#
_symmetry.space_group_name_H-M   'P 1'
#
loop_
_entity.id
_entity.type
_entity.pdbx_description
1 polymer ?
#
loop_
_entity_poly.entity_id
_entity_poly.type
_entity_poly.pdbx_seq_one_letter_code
_entity_poly.pdbx_strand_id
1 'polypeptide(L)' 'MDYEKFCSQILDTNPKIRFATVYDQWAVRVGGGLRKGLTSLLSEHKENELVT' A
#
# COMPACT_ATOMS: atom_id res chain seq x y z
N MET A 1 12.31 2.70 -11.03
CA MET A 1 11.89 3.74 -10.07
C MET A 1 11.91 3.14 -8.68
N ASP A 2 12.17 3.94 -7.65
CA ASP A 2 12.08 3.49 -6.26
C ASP A 2 10.64 3.71 -5.75
N TYR A 3 9.79 2.68 -5.92
CA TYR A 3 8.37 2.75 -5.57
C TYR A 3 8.14 2.79 -4.05
N GLU A 4 9.06 2.24 -3.26
CA GLU A 4 9.03 2.33 -1.80
C GLU A 4 9.20 3.78 -1.34
N LYS A 5 10.21 4.48 -1.89
CA LYS A 5 10.43 5.90 -1.60
C LYS A 5 9.26 6.76 -2.06
N PHE A 6 8.72 6.49 -3.26
CA PHE A 6 7.56 7.21 -3.78
C PHE A 6 6.33 7.07 -2.86
N CYS A 7 5.98 5.85 -2.45
CA CYS A 7 4.85 5.62 -1.56
C CYS A 7 5.07 6.25 -0.18
N SER A 8 6.29 6.18 0.35
CA SER A 8 6.64 6.84 1.62
C SER A 8 6.42 8.35 1.56
N GLN A 9 6.82 9.02 0.47
CA GLN A 9 6.60 10.46 0.28
C GLN A 9 5.11 10.85 0.26
N ILE A 10 4.25 10.01 -0.33
CA ILE A 10 2.79 10.23 -0.33
C ILE A 10 2.25 10.15 1.10
N LEU A 11 2.68 9.14 1.87
CA LEU A 11 2.28 8.98 3.26
C LEU A 11 2.78 10.16 4.10
N ASP A 12 4.01 10.63 3.91
CA ASP A 12 4.56 11.73 4.68
C ASP A 12 3.86 13.07 4.38
N THR A 13 3.37 13.27 3.15
CA THR A 13 2.71 14.52 2.73
C THR A 13 1.38 14.75 3.44
N ASN A 14 0.63 13.69 3.76
CA ASN A 14 -0.67 13.83 4.42
C ASN A 14 -0.89 12.75 5.49
N PRO A 15 -0.98 13.13 6.78
CA PRO A 15 -1.15 12.16 7.88
C PRO A 15 -2.49 11.42 7.82
N LYS A 16 -3.49 11.91 7.07
CA LYS A 16 -4.77 11.22 6.88
C LYS A 16 -4.67 10.03 5.90
N ILE A 17 -3.64 9.99 5.06
CA ILE A 17 -3.42 8.86 4.14
C ILE A 17 -2.84 7.69 4.93
N ARG A 18 -3.54 6.55 4.87
CA ARG A 18 -3.22 5.33 5.63
C ARG A 18 -2.59 4.23 4.78
N PHE A 19 -2.72 4.32 3.47
CA PHE A 19 -2.27 3.31 2.51
C PHE A 19 -1.87 3.99 1.20
N ALA A 20 -0.73 3.60 0.66
CA ALA A 20 -0.26 4.02 -0.66
C ALA A 20 0.58 2.89 -1.25
N THR A 21 0.19 2.39 -2.42
CA THR A 21 0.88 1.28 -3.08
C THR A 21 0.85 1.44 -4.59
N VAL A 22 1.82 0.85 -5.27
CA VAL A 22 1.86 0.77 -6.73
C VAL A 22 1.64 -0.68 -7.14
N TYR A 23 0.74 -0.87 -8.11
CA TYR A 23 0.53 -2.14 -8.80
C TYR A 23 1.05 -2.04 -10.23
N ASP A 24 1.55 -3.15 -10.76
CA ASP A 24 1.84 -3.27 -12.18
C ASP A 24 0.56 -3.60 -12.99
N GLN A 25 0.73 -3.77 -14.31
CA GLN A 25 -0.35 -4.12 -15.23
C GLN A 25 -1.01 -5.47 -14.96
N TRP A 26 -0.40 -6.32 -14.13
CA TRP A 26 -0.88 -7.66 -13.75
C TRP A 26 -1.48 -7.66 -12.35
N ALA A 27 -1.77 -6.48 -11.78
CA ALA A 27 -2.25 -6.31 -10.42
C ALA A 27 -1.26 -6.87 -9.36
N VAL A 28 0.02 -6.97 -9.68
CA VAL A 28 1.05 -7.37 -8.72
C VAL A 28 1.54 -6.13 -7.98
N ARG A 29 1.56 -6.19 -6.65
CA ARG A 29 2.07 -5.11 -5.81
C ARG A 29 3.58 -4.97 -6.00
N VAL A 30 4.03 -3.84 -6.53
CA VAL A 30 5.46 -3.56 -6.81
C VAL A 30 6.10 -2.58 -5.82
N GLY A 31 5.35 -2.01 -4.88
CA GLY A 31 5.91 -1.24 -3.77
C GLY A 31 4.87 -0.55 -2.89
N GLY A 32 5.30 -0.14 -1.69
CA GLY A 32 4.48 0.58 -0.72
C GLY A 32 3.61 -0.34 0.15
N GLY A 33 2.57 0.23 0.73
CA GLY A 33 1.64 -0.48 1.61
C GLY A 33 1.00 0.43 2.65
N LEU A 34 0.61 -0.18 3.77
CA LEU A 34 0.07 0.54 4.91
C LEU A 34 1.14 1.37 5.61
N ARG A 35 0.72 2.52 6.18
CA ARG A 35 1.59 3.32 7.04
C ARG A 35 2.10 2.49 8.20
N LYS A 36 3.40 2.58 8.49
CA LYS A 36 4.02 1.93 9.66
C LYS A 36 3.29 2.30 10.94
N GLY A 37 2.99 1.30 11.76
CA GLY A 37 2.25 1.46 13.02
C GLY A 37 0.73 1.42 12.88
N LEU A 38 0.18 1.31 11.66
CA LEU A 38 -1.22 0.98 11.46
C LEU A 38 -1.37 -0.53 11.20
N THR A 39 -2.25 -1.17 11.97
CA THR A 39 -2.67 -2.55 11.71
C THR A 39 -3.80 -2.52 10.68
N SER A 40 -3.73 -3.39 9.66
CA SER A 40 -4.86 -3.56 8.74
C SER A 40 -6.08 -4.02 9.53
N LEU A 41 -7.24 -3.40 9.28
CA LEU A 41 -8.53 -3.86 9.84
C LEU A 41 -9.03 -5.13 9.13
N LEU A 42 -8.44 -5.44 7.98
CA LEU A 42 -8.68 -6.64 7.21
C LEU A 42 -7.62 -7.65 7.63
N SER A 43 -8.05 -8.84 8.05
CA SER A 43 -7.14 -9.98 8.19
C SER A 43 -6.44 -10.23 6.85
N GLU A 44 -5.20 -10.74 6.86
CA GLU A 44 -4.42 -11.07 5.63
C GLU A 44 -5.24 -11.85 4.60
N HIS A 45 -6.22 -12.63 5.06
CA HIS A 45 -7.16 -13.39 4.24
C HIS A 45 -8.01 -12.53 3.28
N LYS A 46 -8.38 -11.30 3.65
CA LYS A 46 -9.27 -10.44 2.86
C LYS A 46 -8.55 -9.60 1.81
N GLU A 47 -7.24 -9.39 1.94
CA GLU A 47 -6.46 -8.66 0.92
C GLU A 47 -6.35 -9.45 -0.38
N ASN A 48 -6.32 -10.79 -0.30
CA ASN A 48 -6.24 -11.68 -1.47
C ASN A 48 -7.57 -11.86 -2.22
N GLU A 49 -8.72 -11.47 -1.66
CA GLU A 49 -10.02 -11.58 -2.33
C GLU A 49 -10.36 -10.36 -3.21
N LEU A 50 -9.60 -9.27 -3.07
CA LEU A 50 -9.81 -8.04 -3.87
C LEU A 50 -9.07 -8.07 -5.22
N VAL A 51 -8.31 -9.14 -5.49
CA VAL A 51 -7.63 -9.39 -6.76
C VAL A 51 -8.33 -10.60 -7.41
N THR A 52 -9.45 -10.35 -8.09
CA THR A 52 -10.09 -11.33 -8.98
C THR A 52 -10.14 -10.78 -10.39
#